data_AF-H6L801-F1
#
_entry.id   AF-H6L801-F1
#
_cell.length_a   1.000
_cell.length_b   1.000
_cell.length_c   1.000
_cell.angle_alpha   90.00
_cell.angle_beta   90.00
_cell.angle_gamma   90.00
#
_symmetry.space_group_name_H-M   'P 1'
#
loop_
_entity.id
_entity.type
_entity.pdbx_description
1 polymer ?
#
loop_
_entity_poly.entity_id
_entity_poly.type
_entity_poly.pdbx_seq_one_letter_code
_entity_poly.pdbx_strand_id
1 'polypeptide(L)'
;MTRVLLGAAALFLLISLSFWLFASWWWANLFFAVLIGFAMQLGAGPSFLAGAGSSFLSWFISMYWINAGNGGLLLQKMRAVLGLPFGSDTGVMLFIALLGALLGGLGFLLGQLGRDIATGPVDGRSKRRRRGRKRSAATFKL
;
A
#
# COMPACT_ATOMS: atom_id res chain seq x y z
N MET A 1 10.62 -4.58 -13.02
CA MET A 1 10.08 -3.70 -11.96
C MET A 1 8.59 -3.93 -11.77
N THR A 2 7.78 -3.90 -12.83
CA THR A 2 6.31 -4.15 -12.78
C THR A 2 5.92 -5.48 -12.12
N ARG A 3 6.63 -6.59 -12.40
CA ARG A 3 6.34 -7.89 -11.76
C ARG A 3 6.57 -7.88 -10.24
N VAL A 4 7.62 -7.21 -9.77
CA VAL A 4 7.92 -7.09 -8.33
C VAL A 4 6.89 -6.21 -7.64
N LEU A 5 6.47 -5.13 -8.29
CA LEU A 5 5.40 -4.26 -7.81
C LEU A 5 4.09 -5.04 -7.64
N LEU A 6 3.67 -5.75 -8.69
CA LEU A 6 2.46 -6.56 -8.66
C LEU A 6 2.54 -7.68 -7.60
N GLY A 7 3.70 -8.32 -7.47
CA GLY A 7 3.94 -9.33 -6.43
C GLY A 7 3.83 -8.75 -5.02
N ALA A 8 4.44 -7.60 -4.76
CA ALA A 8 4.34 -6.92 -3.46
C ALA A 8 2.89 -6.50 -3.15
N ALA A 9 2.19 -5.94 -4.14
CA ALA A 9 0.80 -5.55 -4.01
C ALA A 9 -0.11 -6.77 -3.75
N ALA A 10 0.04 -7.84 -4.53
CA ALA A 10 -0.74 -9.07 -4.36
C ALA A 10 -0.48 -9.72 -3.00
N LEU A 11 0.78 -9.80 -2.56
CA LEU A 11 1.15 -10.36 -1.25
C LEU A 11 0.51 -9.57 -0.11
N PHE A 12 0.62 -8.24 -0.15
CA PHE A 12 0.03 -7.41 0.89
C PHE A 12 -1.50 -7.47 0.89
N LEU A 13 -2.13 -7.49 -0.28
CA LEU A 13 -3.57 -7.66 -0.42
C LEU A 13 -4.04 -8.97 0.22
N LEU A 14 -3.36 -10.10 -0.07
CA LEU A 14 -3.72 -11.41 0.47
C LEU A 14 -3.57 -11.47 1.98
N ILE A 15 -2.47 -10.94 2.52
CA ILE A 15 -2.25 -10.86 3.98
C ILE A 15 -3.32 -9.98 4.61
N SER A 16 -3.56 -8.79 4.05
CA SER A 16 -4.54 -7.83 4.57
C SER A 16 -5.95 -8.43 4.65
N LEU A 17 -6.41 -9.07 3.57
CA LEU A 17 -7.70 -9.76 3.53
C LEU A 17 -7.76 -10.92 4.54
N SER A 18 -6.70 -11.73 4.64
CA SER A 18 -6.67 -12.85 5.59
C SER A 18 -6.85 -12.37 7.04
N PHE A 19 -6.20 -11.27 7.43
CA PHE A 19 -6.35 -10.72 8.78
C PHE A 19 -7.74 -10.17 9.08
N TRP A 20 -8.39 -9.57 8.08
CA TRP A 20 -9.79 -9.16 8.19
C TRP A 20 -10.72 -10.36 8.45
N LEU A 21 -10.45 -11.51 7.80
CA LEU A 21 -11.27 -12.72 7.92
C LEU A 21 -11.10 -13.46 9.25
N PHE A 22 -9.87 -13.56 9.76
CA PHE A 22 -9.56 -14.51 10.84
C PHE A 22 -9.23 -13.87 12.19
N ALA A 23 -8.75 -12.64 12.21
CA ALA A 23 -8.23 -12.01 13.43
C ALA A 23 -8.94 -10.71 13.80
N SER A 24 -9.74 -10.14 12.89
CA SER A 24 -10.39 -8.81 13.01
C SER A 24 -9.43 -7.70 13.48
N TRP A 25 -8.12 -7.91 13.30
CA TRP A 25 -7.10 -7.05 13.87
C TRP A 25 -6.65 -6.02 12.85
N TRP A 26 -7.40 -4.92 12.78
CA TRP A 26 -7.19 -3.88 11.77
C TRP A 26 -5.81 -3.22 11.84
N TRP A 27 -5.20 -3.12 13.03
CA TRP A 27 -3.83 -2.62 13.21
C TRP A 27 -2.74 -3.47 12.55
N ALA A 28 -3.00 -4.78 12.38
CA ALA A 28 -2.05 -5.68 11.73
C ALA A 28 -1.73 -5.24 10.30
N ASN A 29 -2.67 -4.60 9.61
CA ASN A 29 -2.46 -4.06 8.27
C ASN A 29 -1.29 -3.07 8.20
N LEU A 30 -1.18 -2.17 9.17
CA LEU A 30 -0.09 -1.21 9.20
C LEU A 30 1.25 -1.91 9.46
N PHE A 31 1.27 -2.86 10.39
CA PHE A 31 2.48 -3.64 10.70
C PHE A 31 3.00 -4.39 9.47
N PHE A 32 2.14 -5.11 8.76
CA PHE A 32 2.53 -5.83 7.54
C PHE A 32 2.86 -4.89 6.38
N ALA A 33 2.18 -3.74 6.28
CA ALA A 33 2.55 -2.72 5.30
C ALA A 33 4.00 -2.27 5.48
N VAL A 34 4.41 -2.00 6.72
CA VAL A 34 5.79 -1.64 7.06
C VAL A 34 6.74 -2.79 6.76
N LEU A 35 6.42 -4.01 7.18
CA LEU A 35 7.30 -5.17 7.01
C LEU A 35 7.54 -5.51 5.54
N ILE A 36 6.49 -5.48 4.71
CA ILE A 36 6.60 -5.73 3.28
C ILE A 36 7.30 -4.57 2.58
N GLY A 37 6.98 -3.32 2.93
CA GLY A 37 7.66 -2.14 2.40
C GLY A 37 9.16 -2.15 2.68
N PHE A 38 9.55 -2.65 3.86
CA PHE A 38 10.96 -2.85 4.24
C PHE A 38 11.61 -3.95 3.39
N ALA A 39 10.96 -5.10 3.24
CA ALA A 39 11.50 -6.24 2.51
C ALA A 39 11.61 -6.00 0.99
N MET A 40 10.68 -5.26 0.41
CA MET A 40 10.56 -5.12 -1.05
C MET A 40 11.38 -3.96 -1.60
N GLN A 41 12.40 -4.22 -2.42
CA GLN A 41 13.29 -3.22 -3.04
C GLN A 41 12.62 -2.34 -4.13
N LEU A 42 11.56 -1.63 -3.75
CA LEU A 42 10.84 -0.66 -4.55
C LEU A 42 11.29 0.76 -4.17
N GLY A 43 11.27 1.66 -5.16
CA GLY A 43 11.45 3.10 -4.95
C GLY A 43 10.20 3.73 -4.30
N ALA A 44 10.30 4.96 -3.81
CA ALA A 44 9.27 5.57 -2.96
C ALA A 44 7.86 5.60 -3.60
N GLY A 45 7.73 6.12 -4.83
CA GLY A 45 6.44 6.18 -5.53
C GLY A 45 5.80 4.80 -5.73
N PRO A 46 6.50 3.82 -6.34
CA PRO A 46 6.00 2.45 -6.48
C PRO A 46 5.67 1.77 -5.14
N SER A 47 6.45 1.99 -4.08
CA SER A 47 6.14 1.47 -2.75
C SER A 47 4.82 2.01 -2.22
N PHE A 48 4.60 3.32 -2.31
CA PHE A 48 3.35 3.95 -1.90
C PHE A 48 2.16 3.37 -2.68
N LEU A 49 2.26 3.31 -4.01
CA LEU A 49 1.17 2.82 -4.86
C LEU A 49 0.84 1.35 -4.61
N ALA A 50 1.85 0.50 -4.33
CA ALA A 50 1.62 -0.89 -3.95
C ALA A 50 0.85 -0.98 -2.62
N GLY A 51 1.34 -0.30 -1.57
CA GLY A 51 0.67 -0.31 -0.27
C GLY A 51 -0.73 0.29 -0.33
N ALA A 52 -0.90 1.41 -1.05
CA ALA A 52 -2.17 2.10 -1.16
C ALA A 52 -3.19 1.31 -1.97
N GLY A 53 -2.81 0.79 -3.14
CA GLY A 53 -3.71 0.00 -3.98
C GLY A 53 -4.19 -1.27 -3.29
N SER A 54 -3.29 -2.00 -2.65
CA SER A 54 -3.65 -3.22 -1.91
C SER A 54 -4.53 -2.95 -0.71
N SER A 55 -4.20 -1.93 0.09
CA SER A 55 -5.00 -1.60 1.27
C SER A 55 -6.36 -1.01 0.90
N PHE A 56 -6.43 -0.18 -0.13
CA PHE A 56 -7.69 0.29 -0.72
C PHE A 56 -8.60 -0.89 -1.07
N LEU A 57 -8.06 -1.84 -1.85
CA LEU A 57 -8.84 -2.96 -2.34
C LEU A 57 -9.28 -3.88 -1.19
N SER A 58 -8.38 -4.16 -0.23
CA SER A 58 -8.73 -4.98 0.94
C SER A 58 -9.83 -4.35 1.78
N TRP A 59 -9.72 -3.05 2.07
CA TRP A 59 -10.73 -2.33 2.87
C TRP A 59 -12.05 -2.23 2.13
N PHE A 60 -12.01 -1.93 0.83
CA PHE A 60 -13.20 -1.87 -0.01
C PHE A 60 -13.93 -3.22 -0.06
N ILE A 61 -13.22 -4.30 -0.37
CA ILE A 61 -13.78 -5.66 -0.43
C ILE A 61 -14.36 -6.06 0.94
N SER A 62 -13.63 -5.79 2.02
CA SER A 62 -14.08 -6.15 3.38
C SER A 62 -15.34 -5.38 3.76
N MET A 63 -15.38 -4.06 3.53
CA MET A 63 -16.57 -3.25 3.79
C MET A 63 -17.75 -3.69 2.95
N TYR A 64 -17.54 -3.98 1.65
CA TYR A 64 -18.59 -4.45 0.77
C TYR A 64 -19.19 -5.76 1.27
N TRP A 65 -18.34 -6.73 1.61
CA TRP A 65 -18.77 -8.05 2.05
C TRP A 65 -19.48 -8.01 3.41
N ILE A 66 -18.92 -7.29 4.39
CA ILE A 66 -19.54 -7.11 5.71
C ILE A 66 -20.87 -6.38 5.57
N ASN A 67 -20.94 -5.31 4.78
CA ASN A 67 -22.18 -4.56 4.59
C ASN A 67 -23.26 -5.39 3.88
N ALA A 68 -22.88 -6.18 2.87
CA ALA A 68 -23.80 -7.10 2.19
C ALA A 68 -24.35 -8.16 3.15
N GLY A 69 -23.50 -8.73 4.02
CA GLY A 69 -23.91 -9.67 5.08
C GLY A 69 -24.82 -9.05 6.14
N ASN A 70 -24.78 -7.72 6.32
CA ASN A 70 -25.62 -6.98 7.26
C ASN A 70 -26.84 -6.30 6.60
N GLY A 71 -27.17 -6.65 5.35
CA GLY A 71 -28.31 -6.06 4.63
C GLY A 71 -28.23 -4.53 4.47
N GLY A 72 -27.02 -3.95 4.44
CA GLY A 72 -26.82 -2.51 4.33
C GLY A 72 -26.86 -1.72 5.65
N LEU A 73 -27.14 -2.38 6.78
CA LEU A 73 -27.31 -1.70 8.07
C LEU A 73 -26.02 -1.01 8.54
N LEU A 74 -24.85 -1.60 8.26
CA LEU A 74 -23.55 -1.04 8.67
C LEU A 74 -23.36 0.37 8.13
N LEU A 75 -23.49 0.55 6.80
CA LEU A 75 -23.27 1.85 6.17
C LEU A 75 -24.35 2.87 6.56
N GLN A 76 -25.60 2.43 6.78
CA GLN A 76 -26.65 3.30 7.33
C GLN A 76 -26.27 3.85 8.70
N LYS A 77 -25.79 2.99 9.61
CA LYS A 77 -25.34 3.41 10.95
C LYS A 77 -24.10 4.29 10.87
N MET A 78 -23.13 3.95 10.03
CA MET A 78 -21.93 4.78 9.84
C MET A 78 -22.28 6.17 9.30
N ARG A 79 -23.23 6.29 8.36
CA ARG A 79 -23.74 7.59 7.90
C ARG A 79 -24.35 8.40 9.04
N ALA A 80 -25.23 7.78 9.82
CA ALA A 80 -25.89 8.45 10.94
C ALA A 80 -24.92 8.92 12.03
N VAL A 81 -23.90 8.11 12.35
CA VAL A 81 -22.91 8.41 13.40
C VAL A 81 -21.86 9.40 12.94
N LEU A 82 -21.30 9.23 11.74
CA LEU A 82 -20.18 10.04 11.27
C LEU A 82 -20.63 11.38 10.68
N GLY A 83 -21.92 11.59 10.45
CA GLY A 83 -22.48 12.84 9.93
C GLY A 83 -21.84 13.27 8.60
N LEU A 84 -21.31 12.31 7.83
CA LEU A 84 -20.51 12.62 6.65
C LEU A 84 -21.40 13.24 5.56
N PRO A 85 -20.90 14.23 4.80
CA PRO A 85 -21.64 14.86 3.71
C PRO A 85 -21.84 13.93 2.50
N PHE A 86 -21.42 12.66 2.60
CA PHE A 86 -21.54 11.67 1.54
C PHE A 86 -22.95 11.07 1.57
N GLY A 87 -23.83 11.54 0.68
CA GLY A 87 -25.24 11.13 0.63
C GLY A 87 -25.48 9.66 0.23
N SER A 88 -24.47 8.95 -0.28
CA SER A 88 -24.61 7.55 -0.74
C SER A 88 -23.76 6.57 0.08
N ASP A 89 -24.27 5.34 0.22
CA ASP A 89 -23.55 4.22 0.84
C ASP A 89 -22.19 3.98 0.17
N THR A 90 -22.15 4.09 -1.15
CA THR A 90 -20.92 4.00 -1.95
C THR A 90 -19.92 5.08 -1.57
N GLY A 91 -20.37 6.32 -1.32
CA GLY A 91 -19.48 7.42 -0.93
C GLY A 91 -18.78 7.17 0.40
N VAL A 92 -19.52 6.65 1.40
CA VAL A 92 -18.93 6.26 2.69
C VAL A 92 -17.93 5.11 2.53
N MET A 93 -18.28 4.11 1.72
CA MET A 93 -17.39 2.98 1.45
C MET A 93 -16.08 3.41 0.79
N LEU A 94 -16.16 4.28 -0.22
CA LEU A 94 -14.98 4.83 -0.90
C LEU A 94 -14.14 5.68 0.06
N PHE A 95 -14.77 6.50 0.89
CA PHE A 95 -14.05 7.29 1.89
C PHE A 95 -13.24 6.41 2.84
N ILE A 96 -13.86 5.36 3.39
CA ILE A 96 -13.19 4.41 4.27
C ILE A 96 -12.07 3.66 3.53
N ALA A 97 -12.32 3.20 2.30
CA ALA A 97 -11.30 2.55 1.49
C ALA A 97 -10.11 3.47 1.19
N LEU A 98 -10.34 4.78 0.99
CA LEU A 98 -9.30 5.78 0.81
C LEU A 98 -8.45 5.98 2.09
N LEU A 99 -9.07 5.95 3.27
CA LEU A 99 -8.32 5.95 4.53
C LEU A 99 -7.43 4.72 4.65
N GLY A 100 -7.96 3.55 4.28
CA GLY A 100 -7.19 2.31 4.17
C GLY A 100 -6.03 2.45 3.19
N ALA A 101 -6.26 3.00 2.01
CA ALA A 101 -5.24 3.27 1.00
C ALA A 101 -4.11 4.14 1.54
N LEU A 102 -4.45 5.22 2.24
CA LEU A 102 -3.47 6.13 2.82
C LEU A 102 -2.63 5.41 3.89
N LEU A 103 -3.27 4.65 4.78
CA LEU A 103 -2.58 3.86 5.81
C LEU A 103 -1.62 2.83 5.21
N GLY A 104 -2.07 2.08 4.21
CA GLY A 104 -1.25 1.07 3.53
C GLY A 104 -0.08 1.69 2.78
N GLY A 105 -0.33 2.78 2.04
CA GLY A 105 0.69 3.51 1.30
C GLY A 105 1.76 4.12 2.21
N LEU A 106 1.34 4.77 3.31
CA LEU A 106 2.25 5.33 4.30
C LEU A 106 3.03 4.23 5.04
N GLY A 107 2.40 3.09 5.36
CA GLY A 107 3.09 1.95 5.96
C GLY A 107 4.19 1.41 5.04
N PHE A 108 3.90 1.22 3.76
CA PHE A 108 4.90 0.79 2.77
C PHE A 108 6.06 1.79 2.62
N LEU A 109 5.75 3.09 2.56
CA LEU A 109 6.75 4.14 2.52
C LEU A 109 7.62 4.12 3.78
N LEU A 110 7.02 3.97 4.95
CA LEU A 110 7.75 3.90 6.21
C LEU A 110 8.70 2.69 6.24
N GLY A 111 8.23 1.53 5.80
CA GLY A 111 9.07 0.34 5.64
C GLY A 111 10.23 0.58 4.68
N GLN A 112 9.95 1.17 3.52
CA GLN A 112 10.97 1.51 2.52
C GLN A 112 12.00 2.51 3.07
N LEU A 113 11.56 3.55 3.79
CA LEU A 113 12.45 4.51 4.45
C LEU A 113 13.36 3.80 5.47
N GLY A 114 12.78 2.93 6.31
CA GLY A 114 13.55 2.12 7.26
C GLY A 114 14.63 1.28 6.57
N ARG A 115 14.29 0.64 5.44
CA ARG A 115 15.24 -0.13 4.64
C ARG A 115 16.33 0.76 4.03
N ASP A 116 15.95 1.91 3.49
CA ASP A 116 16.89 2.80 2.82
C ASP A 116 17.88 3.43 3.81
N ILE A 117 17.47 3.67 5.06
CA ILE A 117 18.37 4.04 6.17
C ILE A 117 19.35 2.89 6.47
N ALA A 118 18.86 1.64 6.53
CA ALA A 118 19.68 0.49 6.90
C ALA A 118 20.65 0.00 5.80
N THR A 119 20.24 0.07 4.53
CA THR A 119 20.95 -0.59 3.39
C THR A 119 21.28 0.35 2.23
N GLY A 120 20.96 1.64 2.37
CA GLY A 120 21.15 2.66 1.34
C GLY A 120 20.06 2.67 0.26
N PRO A 121 19.77 3.84 -0.34
CA PRO A 121 18.63 4.03 -1.23
C PRO A 121 18.75 3.28 -2.56
N VAL A 122 17.65 2.64 -2.97
CA VAL A 122 17.57 1.86 -4.22
C VAL A 122 17.74 2.75 -5.46
N ASP A 123 17.14 3.94 -5.48
CA ASP A 123 17.19 4.87 -6.61
C ASP A 123 18.61 5.41 -6.88
N GLY A 124 19.44 5.48 -5.83
CA GLY A 124 20.84 5.88 -5.94
C GLY A 124 21.68 4.90 -6.74
N ARG A 125 21.38 3.58 -6.66
CA ARG A 125 22.16 2.53 -7.33
C ARG A 125 22.04 2.60 -8.86
N SER A 126 20.85 2.92 -9.37
CA SER A 126 20.57 3.09 -10.80
C SER A 126 21.37 4.25 -11.40
N LYS A 127 21.35 5.42 -10.74
CA LYS A 127 22.07 6.61 -11.21
C LYS A 127 23.60 6.41 -11.16
N ARG A 128 24.13 5.74 -10.14
CA ARG A 128 25.57 5.42 -10.04
C ARG A 128 26.03 4.50 -11.18
N ARG A 129 25.28 3.45 -11.50
CA ARG A 129 25.56 2.56 -12.64
C ARG A 129 25.58 3.30 -13.97
N ARG A 130 24.61 4.19 -14.22
CA ARG A 130 24.59 5.00 -15.46
C ARG A 130 25.79 5.96 -15.56
N ARG A 131 26.20 6.60 -14.46
CA ARG A 131 27.38 7.49 -14.46
C ARG A 131 28.69 6.73 -14.67
N GLY A 132 28.85 5.56 -14.05
CA GLY A 132 30.01 4.70 -14.28
C GLY A 132 30.15 4.29 -15.75
N ARG A 133 29.04 3.89 -16.39
CA ARG A 133 29.03 3.49 -17.80
C ARG A 133 29.41 4.62 -18.76
N LYS A 134 28.96 5.86 -18.47
CA LYS A 134 29.37 7.05 -19.25
C LYS A 134 30.86 7.38 -19.08
N ARG A 135 31.42 7.24 -17.88
CA ARG A 135 32.85 7.45 -17.65
C ARG A 135 33.70 6.41 -18.38
N SER A 136 33.39 5.12 -18.27
CA SER A 136 34.13 4.07 -19.00
C SER A 136 34.07 4.25 -20.51
N ALA A 137 32.95 4.71 -21.06
CA ALA A 137 32.82 5.02 -22.49
C ALA A 137 33.62 6.27 -22.93
N ALA A 138 33.89 7.21 -22.01
CA ALA A 138 34.72 8.37 -22.28
C ALA A 138 36.22 8.06 -22.17
N THR A 139 36.61 7.18 -21.24
CA THR A 139 38.00 6.75 -21.06
C THR A 139 38.50 5.87 -22.22
N PHE A 140 37.61 5.14 -22.90
CA PHE A 140 37.97 4.29 -24.04
C PHE A 140 38.10 5.05 -25.39
N LYS A 141 37.86 6.37 -25.39
CA LYS A 141 37.91 7.23 -26.59
C LYS A 141 39.15 8.14 -26.64
N LEU A 142 40.11 7.93 -25.74
CA LEU A 142 41.42 8.58 -25.70
C LEU A 142 42.49 7.55 -26.04
#